data_AF-A0A933XHK8-F1
#
_entry.id   AF-A0A933XHK8-F1
#
_cell.length_a   1.000
_cell.length_b   1.000
_cell.length_c   1.000
_cell.angle_alpha   90.00
_cell.angle_beta   90.00
_cell.angle_gamma   90.00
#
_symmetry.space_group_name_H-M   'P 1'
#
loop_
_entity.id
_entity.type
_entity.pdbx_description
1 polymer ?
#
loop_
_entity_poly.entity_id
_entity_poly.type
_entity_poly.pdbx_seq_one_letter_code
_entity_poly.pdbx_strand_id
1 'polypeptide(L)'
;LMSDALDAGAEDFKSDPEEENYEIITAPEDLNKVKEFLEKKKIPLNLAEVTLLPKNYIKLEGRDAEKMLKLMEALEEHDDVQNVYANFDIPDEIISKTE
;
A
#
# COMPACT_ATOMS: atom_id res chain seq x y z
N LEU A 1 -15.71 -0.13 -12.46
CA LEU A 1 -14.78 -0.45 -11.36
C LEU A 1 -14.84 0.59 -10.25
N MET A 2 -14.49 1.86 -10.49
CA MET A 2 -14.56 2.92 -9.46
C MET A 2 -15.95 3.04 -8.81
N SER A 3 -17.00 3.21 -9.61
CA SER A 3 -18.38 3.32 -9.09
C SER A 3 -18.81 2.07 -8.32
N ASP A 4 -18.43 0.90 -8.82
CA ASP A 4 -18.72 -0.38 -8.18
C ASP A 4 -18.05 -0.52 -6.81
N ALA A 5 -16.80 -0.04 -6.68
CA ALA A 5 -16.05 -0.08 -5.43
C ALA A 5 -16.67 0.87 -4.39
N LEU A 6 -17.02 2.10 -4.80
CA LEU A 6 -17.68 3.08 -3.92
C LEU A 6 -19.06 2.59 -3.45
N ASP A 7 -19.86 2.01 -4.35
CA ASP A 7 -21.16 1.41 -4.00
C ASP A 7 -21.04 0.25 -3.01
N ALA A 8 -19.91 -0.47 -3.03
CA ALA A 8 -19.64 -1.58 -2.11
C ALA A 8 -19.25 -1.10 -0.70
N GLY A 9 -18.77 0.14 -0.56
CA GLY A 9 -18.28 0.72 0.69
C GLY A 9 -16.80 1.11 0.67
N ALA A 10 -16.20 1.30 -0.51
CA ALA A 10 -14.87 1.91 -0.59
C ALA A 10 -14.93 3.40 -0.18
N GLU A 11 -13.94 3.82 0.59
CA GLU A 11 -13.76 5.21 1.00
C GLU A 11 -13.03 6.01 -0.08
N ASP A 12 -12.08 5.38 -0.76
CA ASP A 12 -11.29 6.01 -1.81
C ASP A 12 -10.91 5.00 -2.91
N PHE A 13 -10.68 5.51 -4.11
CA PHE A 13 -10.26 4.74 -5.28
C PHE A 13 -9.15 5.49 -5.99
N LYS A 14 -7.94 4.94 -5.97
CA LYS A 14 -6.82 5.49 -6.71
C LYS A 14 -6.58 4.70 -7.98
N SER A 15 -6.41 5.46 -9.05
CA SER A 15 -5.97 4.95 -10.35
C SER A 15 -4.80 5.82 -10.79
N ASP A 16 -3.58 5.32 -10.62
CA ASP A 16 -2.42 5.97 -11.19
C ASP A 16 -2.28 5.51 -12.66
N PRO A 17 -2.26 6.43 -13.64
CA PRO A 17 -2.08 6.05 -15.05
C PRO A 17 -0.71 5.43 -15.35
N GLU A 18 0.28 5.57 -14.47
CA GLU A 18 1.58 4.91 -14.60
C GLU A 18 1.58 3.48 -14.03
N GLU A 19 0.52 3.09 -13.31
CA GLU A 19 0.37 1.75 -12.75
C GLU A 19 -0.67 0.90 -13.49
N GLU A 20 -0.41 -0.41 -13.58
CA GLU A 20 -1.34 -1.36 -14.19
C GLU A 20 -2.48 -1.79 -13.25
N ASN A 21 -2.37 -1.46 -11.95
CA ASN A 21 -3.31 -1.86 -10.90
C ASN A 21 -4.10 -0.68 -10.35
N TYR A 22 -5.25 -0.98 -9.75
CA TYR A 22 -6.08 -0.01 -9.04
C TYR A 22 -5.99 -0.25 -7.54
N GLU A 23 -5.85 0.81 -6.76
CA GLU A 23 -5.92 0.74 -5.30
C GLU A 23 -7.32 1.13 -4.83
N ILE A 24 -7.93 0.25 -4.02
CA ILE A 24 -9.24 0.48 -3.43
C ILE A 24 -9.04 0.56 -1.92
N ILE A 25 -9.33 1.73 -1.34
CA ILE A 25 -9.18 1.97 0.09
C ILE A 25 -10.55 1.87 0.74
N THR A 26 -10.63 1.10 1.82
CA THR A 26 -11.88 0.84 2.55
C THR A 26 -11.61 0.97 4.04
N ALA A 27 -12.67 1.18 4.83
CA ALA A 27 -12.59 0.94 6.26
C ALA A 27 -12.22 -0.54 6.54
N PRO A 28 -11.46 -0.86 7.59
CA PRO A 28 -11.06 -2.23 7.91
C PRO A 28 -12.23 -3.20 8.08
N GLU A 29 -13.36 -2.69 8.60
CA GLU A 29 -14.60 -3.45 8.79
C GLU A 29 -15.32 -3.78 7.47
N ASP A 30 -15.17 -2.95 6.45
CA ASP A 30 -15.82 -3.09 5.15
C ASP A 30 -14.98 -3.87 4.11
N LEU A 31 -13.70 -4.14 4.40
CA LEU A 31 -12.76 -4.80 3.48
C LEU A 31 -13.34 -6.12 2.91
N ASN A 32 -13.86 -6.99 3.79
CA ASN A 32 -14.42 -8.28 3.36
C ASN A 32 -15.65 -8.10 2.46
N LYS A 33 -16.52 -7.13 2.79
CA LYS A 33 -17.73 -6.85 2.02
C LYS A 33 -17.39 -6.33 0.62
N VAL A 34 -16.42 -5.43 0.51
CA VAL A 34 -15.94 -4.89 -0.78
C VAL A 34 -15.25 -6.00 -1.59
N LYS A 35 -14.39 -6.81 -0.95
CA LYS A 35 -13.76 -7.99 -1.57
C LYS A 35 -14.78 -8.94 -2.18
N GLU A 36 -15.75 -9.41 -1.40
CA GLU A 36 -16.77 -10.34 -1.87
C GLU A 36 -17.61 -9.74 -3.01
N PHE A 37 -17.88 -8.44 -2.98
CA PHE A 37 -18.61 -7.75 -4.03
C PHE A 37 -17.85 -7.73 -5.36
N LEU A 38 -16.54 -7.44 -5.31
CA LEU A 38 -15.66 -7.43 -6.48
C LEU A 38 -15.46 -8.85 -7.04
N GLU A 39 -15.29 -9.86 -6.17
CA GLU A 39 -15.21 -11.27 -6.56
C GLU A 39 -16.50 -11.74 -7.26
N LYS A 40 -17.68 -11.36 -6.75
CA LYS A 40 -18.98 -11.67 -7.40
C LYS A 40 -19.10 -11.06 -8.79
N LYS A 41 -18.49 -9.89 -9.01
CA LYS A 41 -18.38 -9.25 -10.32
C LYS A 41 -17.26 -9.82 -11.20
N LYS A 42 -16.55 -10.85 -10.73
CA LYS A 42 -15.43 -11.52 -11.40
C LYS A 42 -14.26 -10.57 -11.70
N ILE A 43 -14.06 -9.58 -10.83
CA ILE A 43 -12.90 -8.70 -10.90
C ILE A 43 -11.75 -9.40 -10.17
N PRO A 44 -10.60 -9.62 -10.83
CA PRO A 44 -9.44 -10.22 -10.19
C PRO A 44 -8.89 -9.28 -9.12
N LEU A 45 -8.63 -9.83 -7.93
CA LEU A 45 -8.01 -9.12 -6.82
C LEU A 45 -6.61 -9.65 -6.62
N ASN A 46 -5.60 -8.80 -6.75
CA ASN A 46 -4.20 -9.19 -6.56
C ASN A 46 -3.87 -9.30 -5.07
N LEU A 47 -4.26 -8.30 -4.29
CA LEU A 47 -3.99 -8.20 -2.86
C LEU A 47 -5.18 -7.54 -2.14
N ALA A 48 -5.54 -8.07 -0.98
CA ALA A 48 -6.57 -7.50 -0.12
C ALA A 48 -6.22 -7.78 1.34
N GLU A 49 -5.76 -6.76 2.05
CA GLU A 49 -5.31 -6.87 3.44
C GLU A 49 -5.69 -5.62 4.25
N VAL A 50 -5.73 -5.77 5.57
CA VAL A 50 -5.88 -4.64 6.48
C VAL A 50 -4.48 -4.12 6.80
N THR A 51 -4.15 -2.94 6.29
CA THR A 51 -2.85 -2.30 6.43
C THR A 51 -2.99 -0.88 6.97
N LEU A 52 -1.89 -0.30 7.45
CA LEU A 52 -1.84 1.09 7.89
C LEU A 52 -1.38 1.99 6.74
N LEU A 53 -2.31 2.79 6.21
CA LEU A 53 -1.99 3.80 5.19
C LEU A 53 -1.59 5.12 5.85
N PRO A 54 -0.41 5.68 5.53
CA PRO A 54 0.01 6.97 6.06
C PRO A 54 -0.83 8.10 5.45
N LYS A 55 -1.25 9.05 6.29
CA LYS A 55 -2.01 10.24 5.84
C LYS A 55 -1.14 11.29 5.17
N ASN A 56 0.13 11.35 5.54
CA ASN A 56 1.10 12.31 5.01
C ASN A 56 2.43 11.59 4.78
N TYR A 57 2.99 11.78 3.58
CA TYR A 57 4.30 11.27 3.22
C TYR A 57 5.39 12.29 3.53
N ILE A 58 6.54 11.81 3.99
CA ILE A 58 7.73 12.61 4.25
C ILE A 58 8.80 12.19 3.26
N LYS A 59 9.17 13.10 2.37
CA LYS A 59 10.23 12.84 1.40
C LYS A 59 11.57 12.67 2.12
N LEU A 60 12.24 11.55 1.88
CA LEU A 60 13.61 11.30 2.36
C LEU A 60 14.59 11.34 1.19
N GLU A 61 15.75 11.95 1.40
CA GLU A 61 16.77 12.12 0.37
C GLU A 61 18.17 11.79 0.92
N GLY A 62 19.06 11.37 0.02
CA GLY A 62 20.47 11.13 0.33
C GLY A 62 20.67 10.14 1.47
N ARG A 63 21.52 10.52 2.43
CA ARG A 63 21.94 9.64 3.54
C ARG A 63 20.82 9.24 4.49
N ASP A 64 19.77 10.05 4.59
CA ASP A 64 18.66 9.76 5.51
C ASP A 64 17.74 8.68 4.90
N ALA A 65 17.57 8.67 3.58
CA ALA A 65 16.91 7.58 2.87
C ALA A 65 17.68 6.26 3.01
N GLU A 66 19.00 6.26 2.77
CA GLU A 66 19.84 5.05 2.92
C GLU A 66 19.79 4.45 4.33
N LYS A 67 19.82 5.31 5.36
CA LYS A 67 19.72 4.84 6.75
C LYS A 67 18.35 4.27 7.06
N MET A 68 17.29 4.89 6.53
CA MET A 68 15.92 4.43 6.76
C MET A 68 15.68 3.10 6.06
N LEU A 69 16.14 2.92 4.83
CA LEU A 69 16.06 1.64 4.11
C LEU A 69 16.74 0.51 4.90
N LYS A 70 17.98 0.72 5.37
CA LYS A 70 18.69 -0.27 6.19
C LYS A 70 17.98 -0.60 7.50
N LEU A 71 17.34 0.39 8.11
CA LEU A 71 16.57 0.17 9.33
C LEU A 71 15.29 -0.64 9.04
N MET A 72 14.63 -0.38 7.92
CA MET A 72 13.47 -1.17 7.48
C MET A 72 13.85 -2.63 7.26
N GLU A 73 14.90 -2.88 6.48
CA GLU A 73 15.41 -4.24 6.23
C GLU A 73 15.73 -4.97 7.54
N ALA A 74 16.47 -4.33 8.45
CA ALA A 74 16.84 -4.93 9.72
C ALA A 74 15.63 -5.24 10.63
N LEU A 75 14.53 -4.49 10.50
CA LEU A 75 13.29 -4.77 11.21
C LEU A 75 12.51 -5.91 10.55
N GLU A 76 12.48 -5.97 9.21
CA GLU A 76 11.81 -7.04 8.46
C GLU A 76 12.49 -8.40 8.60
N GLU A 77 13.82 -8.42 8.77
CA GLU A 77 14.60 -9.65 9.02
C GLU A 77 14.37 -10.24 10.42
N HIS A 78 13.68 -9.53 11.32
CA HIS A 78 13.48 -9.98 12.68
C HIS A 78 12.24 -10.89 12.79
N ASP A 79 12.42 -12.14 13.23
CA ASP A 79 11.36 -13.16 13.28
C ASP A 79 10.09 -12.74 14.07
N ASP A 80 10.24 -11.91 15.10
CA ASP A 80 9.13 -11.39 15.90
C ASP A 80 8.39 -10.20 15.27
N VAL A 81 8.90 -9.61 14.19
CA VAL A 81 8.29 -8.47 13.50
C VAL A 81 7.33 -9.00 12.44
N GLN A 82 6.06 -8.59 12.56
CA GLN A 82 5.01 -9.05 11.64
C GLN A 82 4.83 -8.12 10.45
N ASN A 83 4.88 -6.80 10.68
CA ASN A 83 4.74 -5.78 9.66
C ASN A 83 5.50 -4.52 10.09
N VAL A 84 6.12 -3.84 9.13
CA VAL A 84 6.75 -2.54 9.34
C VAL A 84 6.04 -1.51 8.47
N TYR A 85 5.54 -0.45 9.08
CA TYR A 85 4.84 0.61 8.37
C TYR A 85 5.62 1.91 8.52
N ALA A 86 5.83 2.59 7.40
CA ALA A 86 6.51 3.87 7.38
C ALA A 86 5.80 4.82 6.42
N ASN A 87 5.98 6.12 6.66
CA ASN A 87 5.39 7.18 5.85
C ASN A 87 6.44 7.93 5.03
N PHE A 88 7.61 7.33 4.79
CA PHE A 88 8.59 7.97 3.94
C PHE A 88 8.22 7.82 2.47
N ASP A 89 8.61 8.81 1.68
CA ASP A 89 8.58 8.78 0.23
C ASP A 89 10.04 8.86 -0.24
N ILE A 90 10.51 7.76 -0.85
CA ILE A 90 11.88 7.62 -1.33
C ILE A 90 11.82 7.47 -2.85
N PRO A 91 12.48 8.34 -3.63
CA PRO A 91 12.54 8.19 -5.08
C PRO A 91 13.15 6.84 -5.48
N ASP A 92 12.58 6.19 -6.50
CA ASP A 92 13.05 4.90 -7.02
C ASP A 92 14.54 4.90 -7.37
N GLU A 93 15.08 6.04 -7.79
CA GLU A 93 16.51 6.23 -8.09
C GLU A 93 17.45 5.94 -6.91
N ILE A 94 16.95 6.07 -5.67
CA ILE A 94 17.72 5.81 -4.44
C ILE A 94 17.56 4.34 -4.02
N ILE A 95 16.37 3.76 -4.21
CA ILE A 95 16.08 2.36 -3.93
C ILE A 95 16.98 1.46 -4.80
N SER A 96 17.04 1.73 -6.10
CA SER A 96 17.88 0.95 -7.05
C SER A 96 19.39 1.04 -6.79
N LYS A 97 19.86 2.00 -6.00
CA LYS A 97 21.28 2.11 -5.61
C LYS A 97 21.64 1.30 -4.36
N THR A 98 20.63 0.87 -3.61
CA THR A 98 20.81 0.18 -2.32
C THR A 98 20.66 -1.34 -2.44
N GLU A 99 20.08 -1.83 -3.54
CA GLU A 99 20.08 -3.26 -3.95
C GLU A 99 21.43 -3.75 -4.51
#